data_AF-A0A078ING6-F1
#
_entry.id   AF-A0A078ING6-F1
#
_cell.length_a   1.000
_cell.length_b   1.000
_cell.length_c   1.000
_cell.angle_alpha   90.00
_cell.angle_beta   90.00
_cell.angle_gamma   90.00
#
_symmetry.space_group_name_H-M   'P 1'
#
loop_
_entity.id
_entity.type
_entity.pdbx_description
1 polymer ?
#
loop_
_entity_poly.entity_id
_entity_poly.type
_entity_poly.pdbx_seq_one_letter_code
_entity_poly.pdbx_strand_id
1 'polypeptide(L)'
;MISGHFQTVCSFSTSFLFILVPSKSSYGGFGFTFTISPTTNFEFDTVQGFRDGADARGNHIGLNFNSVTSDVQEPVVYTSDEGRKEDFQHETEPIRVRLDYNGSTQMLNLIVSPAKFPIAPSIPLISQRVPKLLDIVQEEMYVGFTAGDMSRVLTI
;
A
#
# COMPACT_ATOMS: atom_id res chain seq x y z
N MET A 1 -4.12 -13.46 39.11
CA MET A 1 -4.85 -13.79 37.85
C MET A 1 -4.38 -12.80 36.82
N ILE A 2 -3.61 -13.24 35.83
CA ILE A 2 -3.18 -12.39 34.72
C ILE A 2 -4.34 -12.43 33.73
N SER A 3 -5.15 -11.38 33.65
CA SER A 3 -6.14 -11.25 32.58
C SER A 3 -5.37 -11.06 31.28
N GLY A 4 -5.12 -12.14 30.57
CA GLY A 4 -4.60 -12.10 29.21
C GLY A 4 -5.64 -11.45 28.32
N HIS A 5 -5.62 -10.11 28.21
CA HIS A 5 -6.23 -9.45 27.08
C HIS A 5 -5.45 -9.90 25.86
N PHE A 6 -6.00 -10.86 25.11
CA PHE A 6 -5.58 -11.04 23.73
C PHE A 6 -5.94 -9.75 23.01
N GLN A 7 -4.93 -8.95 22.70
CA GLN A 7 -5.09 -7.76 21.90
C GLN A 7 -5.53 -8.24 20.52
N THR A 8 -6.80 -8.05 20.17
CA THR A 8 -7.35 -8.44 18.88
C THR A 8 -7.51 -7.20 18.03
N VAL A 9 -6.95 -7.24 16.82
CA VAL A 9 -7.19 -6.19 15.82
C VAL A 9 -8.50 -6.54 15.11
N CYS A 10 -9.46 -5.62 15.10
CA CYS A 10 -10.68 -5.80 14.33
C CYS A 10 -10.37 -5.92 12.83
N SER A 11 -11.15 -6.73 12.11
CA SER A 11 -11.09 -6.70 10.64
C SER A 11 -11.44 -5.32 10.13
N PHE A 12 -10.73 -4.85 9.12
CA PHE A 12 -11.01 -3.58 8.47
C PHE A 12 -10.82 -3.68 6.97
N SER A 13 -11.48 -2.77 6.26
CA SER A 13 -11.33 -2.60 4.81
C SER A 13 -11.25 -1.12 4.52
N THR A 14 -10.31 -0.73 3.68
CA THR A 14 -10.23 0.62 3.13
C THR A 14 -10.01 0.56 1.64
N SER A 15 -10.50 1.56 0.92
CA SER A 15 -10.30 1.69 -0.51
C SER A 15 -10.08 3.16 -0.85
N PHE A 16 -9.17 3.41 -1.78
CA PHE A 16 -8.85 4.75 -2.24
C PHE A 16 -8.47 4.70 -3.72
N LEU A 17 -8.58 5.87 -4.35
CA LEU A 17 -8.21 6.09 -5.74
C LEU A 17 -7.01 7.05 -5.77
N PHE A 18 -6.08 6.82 -6.69
CA PHE A 18 -5.05 7.77 -7.03
C PHE A 18 -4.71 7.70 -8.52
N ILE A 19 -4.03 8.72 -9.02
CA ILE A 19 -3.52 8.79 -10.40
C ILE A 19 -2.01 9.02 -10.32
N LEU A 20 -1.22 8.33 -11.15
CA LEU A 20 0.21 8.56 -11.28
C LEU A 20 0.45 9.61 -12.37
N VAL A 21 0.74 10.85 -12.00
CA VAL A 21 1.02 11.88 -13.02
C VAL A 21 2.52 11.86 -13.38
N PRO A 22 2.92 11.47 -14.61
CA PRO A 22 4.31 11.52 -15.03
C PRO A 22 4.90 12.92 -14.86
N SER A 23 6.05 13.01 -14.22
CA SER A 23 6.88 14.21 -14.29
C SER A 23 7.80 14.13 -15.51
N LYS A 24 8.18 15.28 -16.06
CA LYS A 24 9.05 15.36 -17.25
C LYS A 24 10.50 14.91 -16.97
N SER A 25 10.86 14.62 -15.71
CA SER A 25 12.21 14.22 -15.31
C SER A 25 12.39 12.71 -15.44
N SER A 26 13.36 12.31 -16.23
CA SER A 26 13.64 10.93 -16.67
C SER A 26 14.38 10.06 -15.64
N TYR A 27 14.37 10.42 -14.35
CA TYR A 27 15.19 9.76 -13.34
C TYR A 27 14.39 9.44 -12.09
N GLY A 28 14.31 8.15 -11.76
CA GLY A 28 13.78 7.64 -10.50
C GLY A 28 12.32 7.20 -10.59
N GLY A 29 12.02 6.11 -9.91
CA GLY A 29 10.65 5.68 -9.68
C GLY A 29 10.16 6.14 -8.31
N PHE A 30 8.87 6.45 -8.22
CA PHE A 30 8.29 7.14 -7.07
C PHE A 30 7.51 6.18 -6.17
N GLY A 31 7.57 6.45 -4.88
CA GLY A 31 6.89 5.63 -3.88
C GLY A 31 5.55 6.18 -3.48
N PHE A 32 4.59 5.29 -3.25
CA PHE A 32 3.39 5.55 -2.47
C PHE A 32 3.39 4.60 -1.28
N THR A 33 3.27 5.10 -0.05
CA THR A 33 3.15 4.21 1.12
C THR A 33 1.82 4.39 1.83
N PHE A 34 1.19 3.28 2.19
CA PHE A 34 0.08 3.25 3.13
C PHE A 34 0.62 2.94 4.53
N THR A 35 0.35 3.84 5.47
CA THR A 35 0.85 3.71 6.85
C THR A 35 -0.28 3.46 7.82
N ILE A 36 -0.07 2.53 8.74
CA ILE A 36 -0.90 2.31 9.93
C ILE A 36 -0.02 2.55 11.15
N SER A 37 -0.40 3.48 12.04
CA SER A 37 0.36 3.75 13.26
C SER A 37 -0.50 4.31 14.40
N PRO A 38 -0.17 4.03 15.67
CA PRO A 38 -0.77 4.71 16.83
C PRO A 38 -0.37 6.18 16.99
N THR A 39 0.59 6.72 16.24
CA THR A 39 0.99 8.14 16.34
C THR A 39 1.07 8.82 14.98
N THR A 40 1.14 10.15 14.97
CA THR A 40 1.32 10.96 13.76
C THR A 40 2.74 11.51 13.61
N ASN A 41 3.61 11.29 14.61
CA ASN A 41 5.00 11.79 14.64
C ASN A 41 5.96 10.88 13.84
N PHE A 42 5.72 10.72 12.54
CA PHE A 42 6.62 10.01 11.63
C PHE A 42 7.27 10.97 10.64
N GLU A 43 8.61 10.94 10.59
CA GLU A 43 9.35 11.50 9.47
C GLU A 43 9.38 10.45 8.36
N PHE A 44 8.51 10.60 7.37
CA PHE A 44 8.49 9.70 6.22
C PHE A 44 9.65 10.04 5.29
N ASP A 45 10.77 9.31 5.44
CA ASP A 45 11.85 9.34 4.46
C ASP A 45 11.45 8.49 3.24
N THR A 46 10.86 9.12 2.25
CA THR A 46 10.46 8.49 0.99
C THR A 46 11.66 8.26 0.05
N VAL A 47 12.90 8.54 0.46
CA VAL A 47 14.12 8.41 -0.37
C VAL A 47 14.68 6.98 -0.36
N GLN A 48 13.95 6.00 0.19
CA GLN A 48 14.26 4.58 -0.01
C GLN A 48 13.50 4.03 -1.21
N GLY A 49 13.67 4.69 -2.35
CA GLY A 49 13.32 4.15 -3.65
C GLY A 49 14.01 2.79 -3.83
N PHE A 50 13.21 1.79 -4.20
CA PHE A 50 13.64 0.42 -4.48
C PHE A 50 15.00 0.41 -5.21
N ARG A 51 16.03 -0.14 -4.55
CA ARG A 51 17.38 -0.26 -5.09
C ARG A 51 17.50 -1.53 -5.91
N ASP A 52 16.84 -1.59 -7.05
CA ASP A 52 17.26 -2.48 -8.13
C ASP A 52 17.13 -1.71 -9.45
N GLY A 53 18.28 -1.44 -10.08
CA GLY A 53 18.40 -0.69 -11.33
C GLY A 53 17.85 -1.41 -12.56
N ALA A 54 16.70 -2.07 -12.43
CA ALA A 54 16.09 -2.92 -13.46
C ALA A 54 14.73 -2.41 -13.96
N ASP A 55 14.08 -1.47 -13.26
CA ASP A 55 12.79 -0.96 -13.71
C ASP A 55 12.87 0.53 -14.07
N ALA A 56 12.86 0.82 -15.36
CA ALA A 56 12.88 2.17 -15.91
C ALA A 56 11.61 2.99 -15.55
N ARG A 57 10.59 2.37 -14.94
CA ARG A 57 9.37 3.04 -14.42
C ARG A 57 9.36 3.20 -12.91
N GLY A 58 9.92 2.24 -12.15
CA GLY A 58 10.27 2.28 -10.72
C GLY A 58 9.20 2.72 -9.68
N ASN A 59 7.93 2.92 -10.08
CA ASN A 59 6.87 3.28 -9.14
C ASN A 59 6.54 2.08 -8.24
N HIS A 60 6.43 2.31 -6.94
CA HIS A 60 6.19 1.24 -5.97
C HIS A 60 5.12 1.61 -4.95
N ILE A 61 4.37 0.61 -4.49
CA ILE A 61 3.49 0.70 -3.33
C ILE A 61 4.19 0.05 -2.14
N GLY A 62 4.30 0.80 -1.04
CA GLY A 62 4.80 0.35 0.24
C GLY A 62 3.69 0.22 1.29
N LEU A 63 3.89 -0.68 2.25
CA LEU A 63 3.08 -0.79 3.46
C LEU A 63 3.96 -0.58 4.68
N ASN A 64 3.59 0.37 5.55
CA ASN A 64 4.33 0.72 6.74
C ASN A 64 3.49 0.44 7.99
N PHE A 65 4.03 -0.32 8.93
CA PHE A 65 3.39 -0.57 10.23
C PHE A 65 4.20 0.08 11.34
N ASN A 66 3.78 1.27 11.78
CA ASN A 66 4.46 2.04 12.81
C ASN A 66 5.97 2.26 12.53
N SER A 67 6.35 2.39 11.25
CA SER A 67 7.74 2.44 10.79
C SER A 67 7.89 3.44 9.64
N VAL A 68 9.08 4.05 9.54
CA VAL A 68 9.47 4.90 8.41
C VAL A 68 9.92 4.06 7.21
N THR A 69 10.46 2.86 7.46
CA THR A 69 10.82 1.89 6.42
C THR A 69 9.62 0.99 6.11
N SER A 70 9.33 0.80 4.82
CA SER A 70 8.27 -0.10 4.39
C SER A 70 8.58 -1.56 4.73
N ASP A 71 7.61 -2.23 5.32
CA ASP A 71 7.66 -3.66 5.63
C ASP A 71 7.37 -4.51 4.39
N VAL A 72 6.66 -3.92 3.42
CA VAL A 72 6.34 -4.52 2.12
C VAL A 72 6.52 -3.46 1.06
N GLN A 73 7.09 -3.82 -0.08
CA GLN A 73 7.25 -2.96 -1.25
C GLN A 73 7.03 -3.81 -2.50
N GLU A 74 6.09 -3.40 -3.36
CA GLU A 74 5.81 -4.05 -4.65
C GLU A 74 5.74 -2.99 -5.76
N PRO A 75 6.11 -3.33 -7.00
CA PRO A 75 5.85 -2.46 -8.15
C PRO A 75 4.36 -2.13 -8.29
N VAL A 76 4.03 -0.95 -8.80
CA VAL A 76 2.63 -0.59 -9.09
C VAL A 76 2.14 -1.33 -10.34
N VAL A 77 1.62 -2.53 -10.13
CA VAL A 77 1.00 -3.40 -11.13
C VAL A 77 -0.30 -3.98 -10.58
N TYR A 78 -1.16 -4.51 -11.44
CA TYR A 78 -2.31 -5.31 -11.00
C TYR A 78 -2.10 -6.78 -11.34
N THR A 79 -2.72 -7.67 -10.58
CA THR A 79 -2.76 -9.10 -10.90
C THR A 79 -4.06 -9.38 -11.64
N SER A 80 -3.99 -9.89 -12.87
CA SER A 80 -5.20 -10.33 -13.59
C SER A 80 -5.78 -11.59 -12.97
N ASP A 81 -7.03 -11.93 -13.32
CA ASP A 81 -7.67 -13.15 -12.81
C ASP A 81 -6.96 -14.45 -13.24
N GLU A 82 -6.07 -14.37 -14.24
CA GLU A 82 -5.17 -15.47 -14.65
C GLU A 82 -3.89 -15.55 -13.80
N GLY A 83 -3.71 -14.66 -12.83
CA GLY A 83 -2.54 -14.62 -11.94
C GLY A 83 -1.31 -13.96 -12.55
N ARG A 84 -1.45 -13.21 -13.66
CA ARG A 84 -0.34 -12.48 -14.28
C ARG A 84 -0.25 -11.07 -13.72
N LYS A 85 0.97 -10.60 -13.43
CA LYS A 85 1.23 -9.19 -13.11
C LYS A 85 1.22 -8.37 -14.40
N GLU A 86 0.41 -7.33 -14.45
CA GLU A 86 0.17 -6.48 -15.61
C GLU A 86 0.38 -5.00 -15.27
N ASP A 87 1.03 -4.29 -16.19
CA ASP A 87 1.25 -2.85 -16.09
C ASP A 87 -0.01 -2.04 -16.42
N PHE A 88 -0.05 -0.82 -15.89
CA PHE A 88 -1.04 0.17 -16.29
C PHE A 88 -0.71 0.72 -17.68
N GLN A 89 -1.69 0.66 -18.59
CA GLN A 89 -1.50 1.06 -19.99
C GLN A 89 -1.29 2.57 -20.15
N HIS A 90 -1.92 3.38 -19.28
CA HIS A 90 -1.86 4.83 -19.36
C HIS A 90 -1.55 5.40 -17.98
N GLU A 91 -0.57 6.28 -17.91
CA GLU A 91 -0.12 6.82 -16.63
C GLU A 91 -1.20 7.69 -15.95
N THR A 92 -2.13 8.25 -16.71
CA THR A 92 -3.26 9.02 -16.18
C THR A 92 -4.49 8.19 -15.82
N GLU A 93 -4.42 6.86 -15.89
CA GLU A 93 -5.55 6.01 -15.53
C GLU A 93 -5.73 5.97 -14.00
N PRO A 94 -6.93 6.26 -13.46
CA PRO A 94 -7.15 6.13 -12.03
C PRO A 94 -6.96 4.70 -11.56
N ILE A 95 -6.14 4.53 -10.54
CA ILE A 95 -5.81 3.26 -9.90
C ILE A 95 -6.68 3.14 -8.66
N ARG A 96 -7.39 2.01 -8.54
CA ARG A 96 -8.10 1.62 -7.34
C ARG A 96 -7.20 0.72 -6.50
N VAL A 97 -7.07 1.06 -5.24
CA VAL A 97 -6.44 0.20 -4.24
C VAL A 97 -7.47 -0.12 -3.17
N ARG A 98 -7.57 -1.40 -2.85
CA ARG A 98 -8.35 -1.92 -1.74
C ARG A 98 -7.45 -2.72 -0.82
N LEU A 99 -7.54 -2.44 0.46
CA LEU A 99 -6.78 -3.11 1.50
C LEU A 99 -7.77 -3.75 2.47
N ASP A 100 -7.77 -5.07 2.53
CA ASP A 100 -8.61 -5.87 3.42
C ASP A 100 -7.74 -6.57 4.46
N TYR A 101 -7.98 -6.30 5.73
CA TYR A 101 -7.36 -7.00 6.84
C TYR A 101 -8.38 -7.89 7.56
N ASN A 102 -8.05 -9.17 7.72
CA ASN A 102 -8.83 -10.12 8.49
C ASN A 102 -8.22 -10.26 9.90
N GLY A 103 -8.93 -9.76 10.90
CA GLY A 103 -8.47 -9.76 12.29
C GLY A 103 -8.29 -11.14 12.92
N SER A 104 -9.04 -12.15 12.47
CA SER A 104 -8.93 -13.51 13.03
C SER A 104 -7.75 -14.29 12.44
N THR A 105 -7.45 -14.08 11.16
CA THR A 105 -6.36 -14.78 10.47
C THR A 105 -5.08 -13.95 10.37
N GLN A 106 -5.15 -12.67 10.71
CA GLN A 106 -4.11 -11.64 10.54
C GLN A 106 -3.68 -11.47 9.07
N MET A 107 -4.51 -11.91 8.13
CA MET A 107 -4.23 -11.81 6.70
C MET A 107 -4.55 -10.40 6.20
N LEU A 108 -3.58 -9.78 5.56
CA LEU A 108 -3.72 -8.54 4.83
C LEU A 108 -3.69 -8.83 3.33
N ASN A 109 -4.71 -8.37 2.62
CA ASN A 109 -4.77 -8.43 1.16
C ASN A 109 -4.75 -7.01 0.60
N LEU A 110 -3.80 -6.72 -0.29
CA LEU A 110 -3.80 -5.51 -1.11
C LEU A 110 -4.21 -5.87 -2.52
N ILE A 111 -5.33 -5.33 -2.99
CA ILE A 111 -5.83 -5.47 -4.35
C ILE A 111 -5.60 -4.14 -5.05
N VAL A 112 -4.88 -4.17 -6.17
CA VAL A 112 -4.60 -3.01 -7.01
C VAL A 112 -5.21 -3.27 -8.37
N SER A 113 -5.97 -2.33 -8.92
CA SER A 113 -6.60 -2.50 -10.24
C SER A 113 -6.89 -1.17 -10.94
N PRO A 114 -7.03 -1.16 -12.26
CA PRO A 114 -7.61 -0.01 -12.95
C PRO A 114 -9.02 0.31 -12.42
N ALA A 115 -9.31 1.57 -12.12
CA ALA A 115 -10.60 1.97 -11.57
C ALA A 115 -11.76 1.80 -12.57
N LYS A 116 -11.44 1.77 -13.88
CA LYS A 116 -12.39 1.48 -14.95
C LYS A 116 -12.91 0.04 -14.91
N PHE A 117 -12.24 -0.87 -14.20
CA PHE A 117 -12.72 -2.24 -14.06
C PHE A 117 -14.01 -2.25 -13.23
N PRO A 118 -15.11 -2.78 -13.77
CA PRO A 118 -16.39 -2.83 -13.07
C PRO A 118 -16.32 -3.78 -11.85
N ILE A 119 -15.47 -4.80 -11.93
CA ILE A 119 -15.20 -5.78 -10.88
C ILE A 119 -13.69 -5.79 -10.66
N ALA A 120 -13.24 -5.66 -9.41
CA ALA A 120 -11.83 -5.76 -9.08
C ALA A 120 -11.34 -7.22 -9.26
N PRO A 121 -10.06 -7.44 -9.64
CA PRO A 121 -9.50 -8.77 -9.76
C PRO A 121 -9.63 -9.56 -8.45
N SER A 122 -9.83 -10.86 -8.56
CA SER A 122 -9.97 -11.74 -7.38
C SER A 122 -8.64 -12.04 -6.71
N ILE A 123 -7.52 -11.84 -7.42
CA ILE A 123 -6.17 -12.15 -6.95
C ILE A 123 -5.52 -10.86 -6.44
N PRO A 124 -5.15 -10.79 -5.15
CA PRO A 124 -4.47 -9.62 -4.61
C PRO A 124 -3.04 -9.50 -5.14
N LEU A 125 -2.53 -8.27 -5.20
CA LEU A 125 -1.11 -8.00 -5.45
C LEU A 125 -0.25 -8.46 -4.28
N ILE A 126 -0.70 -8.20 -3.05
CA ILE A 126 -0.04 -8.63 -1.80
C ILE A 126 -1.04 -9.45 -0.99
N SER A 127 -0.65 -10.64 -0.55
CA SER A 127 -1.39 -11.44 0.43
C SER A 127 -0.43 -12.04 1.44
N GLN A 128 -0.46 -11.55 2.67
CA GLN A 128 0.43 -12.05 3.73
C GLN A 128 -0.15 -11.88 5.13
N ARG A 129 0.38 -12.64 6.08
CA ARG A 129 0.08 -12.43 7.50
C ARG A 129 0.85 -11.22 8.03
N VAL A 130 0.19 -10.39 8.85
CA VAL A 130 0.78 -9.21 9.49
C VAL A 130 0.57 -9.27 11.01
N PRO A 131 1.26 -10.20 11.71
CA PRO A 131 1.10 -10.37 13.17
C PRO A 131 1.52 -9.11 13.95
N LYS A 132 2.47 -8.33 13.43
CA LYS A 132 2.97 -7.09 14.04
C LYS A 132 1.91 -6.02 14.29
N LEU A 133 0.74 -6.12 13.63
CA LEU A 133 -0.38 -5.23 13.91
C LEU A 133 -0.89 -5.39 15.36
N LEU A 134 -0.78 -6.59 15.92
CA LEU A 134 -1.14 -6.85 17.32
C LEU A 134 -0.23 -6.09 18.29
N ASP A 135 1.03 -5.88 17.91
CA ASP A 135 2.04 -5.23 18.76
C ASP A 135 1.89 -3.69 18.77
N ILE A 136 1.24 -3.12 17.75
CA ILE A 136 1.15 -1.66 17.56
C ILE A 136 -0.26 -1.10 17.70
N VAL A 137 -1.29 -1.94 17.70
CA VAL A 137 -2.68 -1.48 17.76
C VAL A 137 -2.98 -0.83 19.10
N GLN A 138 -3.58 0.35 19.08
CA GLN A 138 -4.08 1.04 20.25
C GLN A 138 -5.56 1.37 20.06
N GLU A 139 -6.19 1.95 21.08
CA GLU A 139 -7.60 2.37 21.01
C GLU A 139 -7.83 3.36 19.86
N GLU A 140 -6.84 4.22 19.60
CA GLU A 140 -6.79 5.13 18.46
C GLU A 140 -5.64 4.75 17.53
N MET A 141 -5.94 4.71 16.23
CA MET A 141 -4.98 4.42 15.17
C MET A 141 -5.14 5.45 14.06
N TYR A 142 -4.02 5.83 13.46
CA TYR A 142 -3.95 6.72 12.31
C TYR A 142 -3.62 5.91 11.07
N VAL A 143 -4.28 6.28 9.97
CA VAL A 143 -3.96 5.81 8.63
C VAL A 143 -3.61 7.01 7.75
N GLY A 144 -2.61 6.84 6.89
CA GLY A 144 -2.14 7.94 6.07
C GLY A 144 -1.40 7.47 4.83
N PHE A 145 -1.20 8.43 3.93
CA PHE A 145 -0.51 8.23 2.68
C PHE A 145 0.72 9.14 2.64
N THR A 146 1.85 8.61 2.22
CA THR A 146 2.99 9.44 1.82
C THR A 146 3.44 9.13 0.41
N ALA A 147 3.95 10.14 -0.27
CA ALA A 147 4.48 10.00 -1.61
C ALA A 147 5.82 10.71 -1.72
N GLY A 148 6.82 9.99 -2.22
CA GLY A 148 8.14 10.53 -2.53
C GLY A 148 8.21 10.97 -3.97
N ASP A 149 8.43 12.26 -4.21
CA ASP A 149 8.55 12.90 -5.54
C ASP A 149 7.51 12.42 -6.57
N MET A 150 6.29 12.16 -6.13
CA MET A 150 5.16 12.13 -7.05
C MET A 150 4.77 13.58 -7.28
N SER A 151 5.06 14.12 -8.46
CA SER A 151 4.82 15.54 -8.77
C SER A 151 3.37 16.02 -8.55
N ARG A 152 2.41 15.11 -8.31
CA ARG A 152 1.20 15.28 -7.49
C ARG A 152 0.52 13.92 -7.27
N VAL A 153 0.28 13.50 -6.01
CA VAL A 153 -0.81 12.56 -5.70
C VAL A 153 -2.09 13.38 -5.64
N LEU A 154 -3.03 13.11 -6.54
CA LEU A 154 -4.42 13.54 -6.36
C LEU A 154 -5.21 12.37 -5.79
N THR A 155 -5.55 12.45 -4.51
CA THR A 155 -6.57 11.61 -3.90
C THR A 155 -7.92 12.25 -4.22
N ILE A 156 -8.77 11.53 -4.95
CA ILE A 156 -10.13 11.98 -5.33
C ILE A 156 -11.18 11.36 -4.42
#